data_AF-A0A3D2PBT4-F1
#
_entry.id   AF-A0A3D2PBT4-F1
#
_cell.length_a   1.000
_cell.length_b   1.000
_cell.length_c   1.000
_cell.angle_alpha   90.00
_cell.angle_beta   90.00
_cell.angle_gamma   90.00
#
_symmetry.space_group_name_H-M   'P 1'
#
loop_
_entity.id
_entity.type
_entity.pdbx_description
1 polymer ?
#
loop_
_entity_poly.entity_id
_entity_poly.type
_entity_poly.pdbx_seq_one_letter_code
_entity_poly.pdbx_strand_id
1 'polypeptide(L)'
;YLDEKLNNFLDKYIGKSLFFSTAELKKNIIAFFPEIKEVKIRPALGGKIILSLTKREPLALFGDGAIDKEGKIFSLSFGEELPVISEDEKNLNKVINFLVWLKKEDMCLYQKIKKIYTLENNILV
;
A
#
# COMPACT_ATOMS: atom_id res chain seq x y z
N TYR A 1 -5.52 -6.37 13.68
CA TYR A 1 -4.56 -7.27 12.97
C TYR A 1 -3.22 -6.58 12.71
N LEU A 2 -3.17 -5.45 11.98
CA LEU A 2 -1.91 -4.74 11.77
C LEU A 2 -1.24 -4.26 13.07
N ASP A 3 -2.00 -3.66 13.98
CA ASP A 3 -1.47 -3.13 15.25
C ASP A 3 -0.84 -4.23 16.11
N GLU A 4 -1.44 -5.42 16.13
CA GLU A 4 -0.91 -6.57 16.87
C GLU A 4 0.37 -7.11 16.24
N LYS A 5 0.42 -7.25 14.90
CA LYS A 5 1.66 -7.63 14.19
C LYS A 5 2.76 -6.60 14.40
N LEU A 6 2.42 -5.32 14.36
CA LEU A 6 3.37 -4.23 14.57
C LEU A 6 3.92 -4.26 16.00
N ASN A 7 3.08 -4.41 17.02
CA ASN A 7 3.53 -4.52 18.40
C ASN A 7 4.48 -5.71 18.59
N ASN A 8 4.10 -6.89 18.07
CA ASN A 8 4.96 -8.07 18.09
C ASN A 8 6.30 -7.87 17.35
N PHE A 9 6.28 -7.13 16.23
CA PHE A 9 7.48 -6.77 15.50
C PHE A 9 8.38 -5.83 16.33
N LEU A 10 7.80 -4.76 16.90
CA LEU A 10 8.53 -3.77 17.69
C LEU A 10 9.15 -4.40 18.94
N ASP A 11 8.40 -5.27 19.64
CA ASP A 11 8.90 -5.99 20.81
C ASP A 11 10.09 -6.90 20.46
N LYS A 12 10.09 -7.54 19.27
CA LYS A 12 11.22 -8.36 18.81
C LYS A 12 12.40 -7.52 18.33
N TYR A 13 12.14 -6.42 17.64
CA TYR A 13 13.19 -5.66 16.93
C TYR A 13 13.87 -4.60 17.80
N ILE A 14 13.11 -3.96 18.68
CA ILE A 14 13.61 -2.93 19.61
C ILE A 14 13.89 -3.56 20.98
N GLY A 15 13.11 -4.58 21.37
CA GLY A 15 13.18 -5.15 22.71
C GLY A 15 12.97 -4.07 23.77
N LYS A 16 13.74 -4.14 24.86
CA LYS A 16 13.79 -3.11 25.90
C LYS A 16 14.87 -2.03 25.64
N SER A 17 15.54 -2.05 24.48
CA SER A 17 16.68 -1.17 24.22
C SER A 17 16.22 0.24 23.83
N LEU A 18 16.76 1.25 24.52
CA LEU A 18 16.53 2.68 24.23
C LEU A 18 17.40 3.21 23.09
N PHE A 19 18.31 2.40 22.55
CA PHE A 19 19.24 2.79 21.50
C PHE A 19 18.99 1.98 20.23
N PHE A 20 18.28 2.59 19.29
CA PHE A 20 18.08 2.05 17.95
C PHE A 20 18.17 3.19 16.92
N SER A 21 18.65 2.85 15.73
CA SER A 21 18.64 3.78 14.61
C SER A 21 17.21 3.98 14.12
N THR A 22 16.71 5.22 14.18
CA THR A 22 15.37 5.55 13.65
C THR A 22 15.27 5.28 12.16
N ALA A 23 16.35 5.48 11.40
CA ALA A 23 16.40 5.20 9.97
C ALA A 23 16.28 3.69 9.69
N GLU A 24 16.99 2.87 10.46
CA GLU A 24 16.95 1.42 10.34
C GLU A 24 15.58 0.86 10.72
N LEU A 25 15.01 1.33 11.84
CA LEU A 25 13.66 0.94 12.25
C LEU A 25 12.61 1.27 11.17
N LYS A 26 12.67 2.46 10.57
CA LYS A 26 11.77 2.83 9.45
C LYS A 26 11.93 1.86 8.28
N LYS A 27 13.17 1.56 7.88
CA LYS A 27 13.46 0.64 6.77
C LYS A 27 12.88 -0.75 7.04
N ASN A 28 13.04 -1.26 8.26
CA ASN A 28 12.57 -2.59 8.61
C ASN A 28 11.05 -2.68 8.71
N ILE A 29 10.38 -1.64 9.25
CA ILE A 29 8.91 -1.58 9.24
C ILE A 29 8.39 -1.62 7.80
N ILE A 30 8.94 -0.79 6.90
CA ILE A 30 8.48 -0.78 5.49
C ILE A 30 8.76 -2.11 4.79
N ALA A 31 9.88 -2.77 5.10
CA ALA A 31 10.20 -4.08 4.54
C ALA A 31 9.27 -5.20 5.04
N PHE A 32 8.88 -5.15 6.31
CA PHE A 32 8.05 -6.19 6.94
C PHE A 32 6.54 -5.98 6.73
N PHE A 33 6.12 -4.73 6.51
CA PHE A 33 4.74 -4.34 6.28
C PHE A 33 4.61 -3.62 4.94
N PRO A 34 4.51 -4.35 3.81
CA PRO A 34 4.41 -3.76 2.46
C PRO A 34 3.23 -2.80 2.29
N GLU A 35 2.17 -2.98 3.08
CA GLU A 35 1.00 -2.10 3.15
C GLU A 35 1.31 -0.72 3.76
N ILE A 36 2.50 -0.52 4.35
CA ILE A 36 2.96 0.76 4.88
C ILE A 36 3.79 1.50 3.83
N LYS A 37 3.36 2.72 3.51
CA LYS A 37 4.07 3.63 2.61
C LYS A 37 5.13 4.45 3.34
N GLU A 38 4.77 4.99 4.49
CA GLU A 38 5.60 5.94 5.21
C GLU A 38 5.57 5.67 6.72
N VAL A 39 6.72 5.85 7.36
CA VAL A 39 6.88 5.77 8.81
C VAL A 39 7.52 7.06 9.31
N LYS A 40 6.80 7.79 10.16
CA LYS A 40 7.34 8.93 10.91
C LYS A 40 7.57 8.51 12.35
N ILE A 41 8.76 8.83 12.85
CA ILE A 41 9.17 8.53 14.23
C ILE A 41 9.50 9.86 14.87
N ARG A 42 8.87 10.18 15.99
CA ARG A 42 9.15 11.39 16.77
C ARG A 42 9.33 11.04 18.25
N PRO A 43 10.29 11.66 18.94
CA PRO A 43 10.39 11.52 20.38
C PRO A 43 9.17 12.16 21.06
N ALA A 44 8.76 11.60 22.18
CA ALA A 44 7.73 12.11 23.07
C ALA A 44 8.27 12.18 24.51
N LEU A 45 7.60 12.96 25.36
CA LEU A 45 7.99 13.12 26.75
C LEU A 45 8.04 11.77 27.49
N GLY A 46 8.97 11.66 28.44
CA GLY A 46 9.16 10.45 29.24
C GLY A 46 9.86 9.30 28.51
N GLY A 47 10.72 9.59 27.52
CA GLY A 47 11.51 8.58 26.80
C GLY A 47 10.68 7.71 25.85
N LYS A 48 9.47 8.15 25.49
CA LYS A 48 8.58 7.45 24.56
C LYS A 48 8.87 7.87 23.13
N ILE A 49 8.45 7.03 22.19
CA ILE A 49 8.43 7.37 20.77
C ILE A 49 6.99 7.31 20.26
N ILE A 50 6.66 8.22 19.35
CA ILE A 50 5.42 8.18 18.58
C ILE A 50 5.77 7.69 17.18
N LEU A 51 5.11 6.60 16.78
CA LEU A 51 5.14 6.08 15.43
C LEU A 51 3.87 6.53 14.72
N SER A 52 4.01 7.21 13.60
CA SER A 52 2.90 7.51 12.69
C SER A 52 3.12 6.73 11.40
N LEU A 53 2.17 5.87 11.07
CA LEU A 53 2.21 5.02 9.90
C LEU A 53 1.20 5.52 8.87
N THR A 54 1.68 5.77 7.65
CA THR A 54 0.82 6.05 6.50
C THR A 54 0.68 4.77 5.70
N LYS A 55 -0.55 4.24 5.60
CA LYS A 55 -0.84 3.07 4.76
C LYS A 55 -0.79 3.44 3.28
N ARG A 56 -0.48 2.46 2.44
CA ARG A 56 -0.70 2.56 0.99
C ARG A 56 -2.20 2.64 0.73
N GLU A 57 -2.55 3.53 -0.18
CA GLU A 57 -3.91 3.64 -0.68
C GLU A 57 -4.02 2.73 -1.91
N PRO A 58 -4.87 1.69 -1.87
CA PRO A 58 -5.03 0.80 -3.00
C PRO A 58 -5.73 1.54 -4.15
N LEU A 59 -5.29 1.22 -5.37
CA LEU A 59 -5.83 1.77 -6.61
C LEU A 59 -6.61 0.72 -7.41
N ALA A 60 -6.14 -0.51 -7.40
CA ALA A 60 -6.72 -1.64 -8.12
C ALA A 60 -6.27 -2.96 -7.49
N LEU A 61 -6.96 -4.03 -7.82
CA LEU A 61 -6.50 -5.40 -7.60
C LEU A 61 -5.57 -5.82 -8.75
N PHE A 62 -4.47 -6.48 -8.41
CA PHE A 62 -3.50 -7.00 -9.36
C PHE A 62 -2.80 -8.23 -8.76
N GLY A 63 -2.90 -9.38 -9.44
CA GLY A 63 -2.52 -10.67 -8.88
C GLY A 63 -3.28 -10.99 -7.59
N ASP A 64 -2.57 -11.52 -6.59
CA ASP A 64 -3.11 -11.87 -5.27
C ASP A 64 -3.24 -10.66 -4.31
N GLY A 65 -3.07 -9.43 -4.79
CA GLY A 65 -2.99 -8.24 -3.94
C GLY A 65 -3.61 -6.99 -4.53
N ALA A 66 -3.33 -5.86 -3.89
CA ALA A 66 -3.65 -4.54 -4.38
C ALA A 66 -2.39 -3.82 -4.88
N ILE A 67 -2.57 -2.94 -5.85
CA ILE A 67 -1.52 -2.08 -6.39
C ILE A 67 -1.86 -0.61 -6.07
N ASP A 68 -0.85 0.19 -5.72
CA ASP A 68 -1.02 1.64 -5.52
C ASP A 68 -0.60 2.46 -6.76
N LYS A 69 -0.74 3.79 -6.64
CA LYS A 69 -0.33 4.74 -7.69
C LYS A 69 1.16 4.74 -8.04
N GLU A 70 2.01 4.16 -7.19
CA GLU A 70 3.46 4.03 -7.40
C GLU A 70 3.82 2.67 -8.02
N GLY A 71 2.82 1.83 -8.30
CA GLY A 71 3.01 0.47 -8.82
C GLY A 71 3.49 -0.52 -7.77
N LYS A 72 3.36 -0.21 -6.47
CA LYS A 72 3.72 -1.14 -5.40
C LYS A 72 2.56 -2.07 -5.11
N ILE A 73 2.86 -3.37 -5.12
CA ILE A 73 1.91 -4.44 -4.82
C ILE A 73 2.01 -4.79 -3.33
N PHE A 74 0.87 -4.92 -2.67
CA PHE A 74 0.78 -5.27 -1.25
C PHE A 74 -0.49 -6.06 -0.96
N SER A 75 -0.48 -6.86 0.11
CA SER A 75 -1.65 -7.63 0.52
C SER A 75 -2.76 -6.69 1.01
N LEU A 76 -3.98 -6.87 0.49
CA LEU A 76 -5.14 -6.12 0.94
C LEU A 76 -5.82 -6.87 2.08
N SER A 77 -6.12 -6.16 3.18
CA SER A 77 -6.68 -6.82 4.36
C SER A 77 -8.15 -7.21 4.16
N PHE A 78 -9.02 -6.36 3.58
CA PHE A 78 -10.43 -6.68 3.32
C PHE A 78 -11.11 -5.70 2.33
N GLY A 79 -12.07 -6.22 1.56
CA GLY A 79 -13.41 -5.63 1.39
C GLY A 79 -13.63 -4.43 0.47
N GLU A 80 -12.60 -3.90 -0.19
CA GLU A 80 -12.79 -2.78 -1.11
C GLU A 80 -13.14 -3.28 -2.52
N GLU A 81 -14.25 -2.77 -3.08
CA GLU A 81 -14.57 -2.92 -4.50
C GLU A 81 -13.60 -2.06 -5.31
N LEU A 82 -12.53 -2.68 -5.77
CA LEU A 82 -11.48 -2.05 -6.56
C LEU A 82 -11.51 -2.61 -7.99
N PRO A 83 -11.17 -1.80 -9.00
CA PRO A 83 -10.95 -2.29 -10.35
C PRO A 83 -9.91 -3.42 -10.38
N VAL A 84 -10.14 -4.45 -11.18
CA VAL A 84 -9.17 -5.54 -11.38
C VAL A 84 -8.34 -5.28 -12.64
N ILE A 85 -7.02 -5.26 -12.52
CA ILE A 85 -6.10 -5.22 -13.66
C ILE A 85 -5.68 -6.65 -13.98
N SER A 86 -5.69 -7.02 -15.27
CA SER A 86 -5.20 -8.32 -15.72
C SER A 86 -3.70 -8.49 -15.43
N GLU A 87 -3.27 -9.66 -14.96
CA GLU A 87 -1.84 -9.98 -14.75
C GLU A 87 -1.04 -9.97 -16.06
N ASP A 88 -1.70 -10.26 -17.19
CA ASP A 88 -1.11 -10.21 -18.53
C ASP A 88 -0.96 -8.79 -19.11
N GLU A 89 -1.20 -7.74 -18.31
CA GLU A 89 -1.12 -6.35 -18.76
C GLU A 89 0.31 -5.89 -19.05
N LYS A 90 0.63 -5.71 -20.34
CA LYS A 90 1.95 -5.30 -20.81
C LYS A 90 2.28 -3.82 -20.53
N ASN A 91 1.26 -2.98 -20.37
CA ASN A 91 1.39 -1.55 -20.14
C ASN A 91 0.87 -1.13 -18.75
N LEU A 92 1.24 -1.87 -17.69
CA LEU A 92 0.76 -1.65 -16.33
C LEU A 92 0.86 -0.18 -15.87
N ASN A 93 1.96 0.51 -16.18
CA ASN A 93 2.14 1.92 -15.84
C ASN A 93 1.11 2.86 -16.50
N LYS A 94 0.70 2.59 -17.76
CA LYS A 94 -0.34 3.39 -18.43
C LYS A 94 -1.69 3.17 -17.76
N VAL A 95 -2.00 1.92 -17.40
CA VAL A 95 -3.24 1.58 -16.70
C VAL A 95 -3.29 2.23 -15.32
N ILE A 96 -2.20 2.19 -14.55
CA ILE A 96 -2.08 2.88 -13.27
C ILE A 96 -2.33 4.38 -13.45
N ASN A 97 -1.63 5.02 -14.39
CA ASN A 97 -1.79 6.46 -14.64
C ASN A 97 -3.22 6.83 -15.03
N PHE A 98 -3.87 6.02 -15.88
CA PHE A 98 -5.27 6.18 -16.25
C PHE A 98 -6.18 6.09 -15.03
N LEU A 99 -6.01 5.10 -14.17
CA LEU A 99 -6.82 4.95 -12.96
C LEU A 99 -6.61 6.07 -11.96
N VAL A 100 -5.37 6.54 -11.79
CA VAL A 100 -5.09 7.70 -10.93
C VAL A 100 -5.80 8.94 -11.45
N TRP A 101 -5.73 9.18 -12.76
CA TRP A 101 -6.44 10.27 -13.41
C TRP A 101 -7.95 10.11 -13.25
N LEU A 102 -8.50 8.92 -13.53
CA LEU A 102 -9.93 8.67 -13.48
C LEU A 102 -10.49 8.81 -12.07
N LYS A 103 -9.81 8.27 -11.05
CA LYS A 103 -10.18 8.42 -9.64
C LYS A 103 -10.24 9.90 -9.22
N LYS A 104 -9.39 10.75 -9.82
CA LYS A 104 -9.32 12.19 -9.55
C LYS A 104 -10.41 12.99 -10.30
N GLU A 105 -10.67 12.67 -11.57
CA GLU A 105 -11.57 13.45 -12.41
C GLU A 105 -13.02 12.96 -12.37
N ASP A 106 -13.24 11.65 -12.24
CA ASP A 106 -14.57 11.03 -12.18
C ASP A 106 -14.58 9.79 -11.27
N MET A 107 -14.70 10.05 -9.97
CA MET A 107 -14.79 9.01 -8.95
C MET A 107 -16.00 8.08 -9.16
N CYS A 108 -17.11 8.60 -9.70
CA CYS A 108 -18.30 7.81 -9.95
C CYS A 108 -18.07 6.77 -11.05
N LEU A 109 -17.36 7.15 -12.11
CA LEU A 109 -16.97 6.22 -13.17
C LEU A 109 -15.92 5.23 -12.67
N TYR A 110 -14.90 5.70 -11.91
CA TYR A 110 -13.89 4.84 -11.30
C TYR A 110 -14.51 3.69 -10.48
N GLN A 111 -15.50 4.00 -9.62
CA GLN A 111 -16.19 2.99 -8.79
C GLN A 111 -17.01 1.97 -9.58
N LYS A 112 -17.38 2.29 -10.83
CA LYS A 112 -18.14 1.37 -11.70
C LYS A 112 -17.23 0.39 -12.44
N ILE A 113 -15.93 0.66 -12.52
CA ILE A 113 -14.98 -0.21 -13.22
C ILE A 113 -14.73 -1.45 -12.37
N LYS A 114 -15.13 -2.61 -12.91
CA LYS A 114 -14.86 -3.91 -12.28
C LYS A 114 -13.55 -4.51 -12.77
N LYS A 115 -13.24 -4.38 -14.06
CA LYS A 115 -12.06 -4.98 -14.68
C LYS A 115 -11.52 -4.10 -15.80
N ILE A 116 -10.22 -4.19 -16.05
CA ILE A 116 -9.50 -3.37 -17.02
C ILE A 116 -8.68 -4.28 -17.92
N TYR A 117 -8.80 -4.04 -19.23
CA TYR A 117 -8.01 -4.68 -20.26
C TYR A 117 -7.62 -3.65 -21.30
N THR A 118 -6.40 -3.73 -21.83
CA THR A 118 -5.97 -2.92 -22.97
C THR A 118 -6.27 -3.62 -24.29
N LEU A 119 -6.33 -2.89 -25.40
CA LEU A 119 -6.57 -3.46 -26.75
C LEU A 119 -5.51 -4.51 -27.15
N GLU A 120 -4.32 -4.47 -26.56
CA GLU A 120 -3.28 -5.49 -26.72
C GLU A 120 -3.70 -6.85 -26.11
N ASN A 121 -4.73 -6.85 -25.25
CA ASN A 121 -5.30 -7.99 -24.53
C ASN A 121 -6.77 -8.29 -24.91
N ASN A 122 -7.30 -7.67 -25.97
CA ASN A 122 -8.67 -7.82 -26.49
C ASN A 122 -9.82 -7.67 -25.46
N ILE A 123 -10.57 -6.57 -25.64
CA ILE A 123 -11.90 -6.19 -25.10
C ILE A 123 -11.88 -5.11 -24.00
N LEU A 124 -12.31 -3.90 -24.40
CA LEU A 124 -12.68 -2.76 -23.56
C LEU A 124 -14.18 -2.86 -23.20
N VAL A 125 -14.50 -3.16 -21.93
CA VAL A 125 -15.74 -2.74 -21.24
C VAL A 125 -15.43 -2.57 -19.76
#